data_AF-A0A3D0LFX3-F1
#
_entry.id   AF-A0A3D0LFX3-F1
#
_cell.length_a   1.000
_cell.length_b   1.000
_cell.length_c   1.000
_cell.angle_alpha   90.00
_cell.angle_beta   90.00
_cell.angle_gamma   90.00
#
_symmetry.space_group_name_H-M   'P 1'
#
loop_
_entity.id
_entity.type
_entity.pdbx_description
1 polymer ?
#
loop_
_entity_poly.entity_id
_entity_poly.type
_entity_poly.pdbx_seq_one_letter_code
_entity_poly.pdbx_strand_id
1 'polypeptide(L)'
;MSMEFKKGCDWKACYDEERKLYTAERGGCGYYYLYEITEEIYNALREDMSDIDSLHLLDKGRQLYMDIDDRCGPPYTVVFDHDYEKLCPWAKVASSGHVWSDELTDAAVEIFESQKNNREQRRKYREEREKNAE
;
A
#
# COMPACT_ATOMS: atom_id res chain seq x y z
N MET A 1 9.73 12.97 14.92
CA MET A 1 8.67 12.12 14.35
C MET A 1 7.70 11.74 15.46
N SER A 2 6.64 12.52 15.63
CA SER A 2 5.49 12.11 16.45
C SER A 2 4.58 11.24 15.57
N MET A 3 4.48 9.96 15.90
CA MET A 3 3.68 8.99 15.16
C MET A 3 2.71 8.33 16.14
N GLU A 4 1.43 8.37 15.80
CA GLU A 4 0.37 7.70 16.55
C GLU A 4 -0.04 6.42 15.86
N PHE A 5 -0.19 5.33 16.63
CA PHE A 5 -0.48 4.02 16.07
C PHE A 5 -1.79 3.46 16.59
N LYS A 6 -2.56 2.87 15.67
CA LYS A 6 -3.65 1.92 15.95
C LYS A 6 -3.23 0.55 15.42
N LYS A 7 -3.71 -0.52 16.06
CA LYS A 7 -3.47 -1.89 15.60
C LYS A 7 -4.70 -2.75 15.87
N GLY A 8 -4.84 -3.80 15.09
CA GLY A 8 -5.80 -4.86 15.32
C GLY A 8 -5.21 -6.19 14.87
N CYS A 9 -6.05 -7.18 14.61
CA CYS A 9 -5.58 -8.44 14.04
C CYS A 9 -5.07 -8.21 12.62
N ASP A 10 -3.80 -8.53 12.37
CA ASP A 10 -3.17 -8.50 11.04
C ASP A 10 -3.15 -7.12 10.33
N TRP A 11 -3.36 -6.03 11.07
CA TRP A 11 -3.19 -4.67 10.56
C TRP A 11 -2.63 -3.71 11.61
N LYS A 12 -1.96 -2.67 11.11
CA LYS A 12 -1.48 -1.53 11.91
C LYS A 12 -1.60 -0.26 11.08
N ALA A 13 -2.13 0.80 11.69
CA ALA A 13 -2.28 2.11 11.07
C ALA A 13 -1.46 3.14 11.84
N CYS A 14 -0.95 4.14 11.12
CA CYS A 14 -0.10 5.20 11.63
C CYS A 14 -0.62 6.56 11.16
N TYR A 15 -0.72 7.51 12.07
CA TYR A 15 -0.82 8.92 11.76
C TYR A 15 0.54 9.58 12.02
N ASP A 16 1.14 10.16 10.98
CA ASP A 16 2.37 10.96 11.06
C ASP A 16 2.00 12.44 11.20
N GLU A 17 2.18 13.00 12.40
CA GLU A 17 1.77 14.37 12.70
C GLU A 17 2.60 15.43 11.96
N GLU A 18 3.85 15.12 11.64
CA GLU A 18 4.77 16.05 10.98
C GLU A 18 4.40 16.20 9.51
N ARG A 19 4.00 15.10 8.87
CA ARG A 19 3.63 15.05 7.46
C ARG A 19 2.14 15.19 7.21
N LYS A 20 1.32 15.13 8.25
CA LYS A 20 -0.16 15.09 8.17
C LYS A 20 -0.63 13.95 7.26
N LEU A 21 -0.03 12.78 7.44
CA LEU A 21 -0.23 11.62 6.58
C LEU A 21 -0.75 10.44 7.40
N TYR A 22 -1.73 9.72 6.85
CA TYR A 22 -2.24 8.48 7.43
C TYR A 22 -1.83 7.30 6.54
N THR A 23 -1.21 6.30 7.14
CA THR A 23 -0.74 5.10 6.46
C THR A 23 -1.17 3.86 7.21
N ALA A 24 -1.26 2.73 6.53
CA ALA A 24 -1.57 1.45 7.15
C ALA A 24 -0.83 0.30 6.48
N GLU A 25 -0.56 -0.72 7.27
CA GLU A 25 -0.15 -2.03 6.80
C GLU A 25 -1.24 -3.04 7.14
N ARG A 26 -1.42 -4.01 6.25
CA ARG A 26 -2.16 -5.23 6.53
C ARG A 26 -1.29 -6.40 6.10
N GLY A 27 -1.09 -7.37 6.98
CA GLY A 27 -0.20 -8.48 6.69
C GLY A 27 -0.57 -9.71 7.49
N GLY A 28 -0.47 -10.87 6.83
CA GLY A 28 -0.77 -12.16 7.41
C GLY A 28 0.08 -13.25 6.80
N CYS A 29 -0.33 -14.50 6.98
CA CYS A 29 0.36 -15.62 6.34
C CYS A 29 0.22 -15.52 4.81
N GLY A 30 1.32 -15.10 4.16
CA GLY A 30 1.44 -15.10 2.70
C GLY A 30 1.00 -13.82 1.99
N TYR A 31 0.79 -12.72 2.72
CA TYR A 31 0.58 -11.42 2.09
C TYR A 31 1.02 -10.28 3.00
N TYR A 32 1.41 -9.16 2.39
CA TYR A 32 1.71 -7.91 3.07
C TYR A 32 1.39 -6.72 2.16
N TYR A 33 0.57 -5.79 2.64
CA TYR A 33 0.09 -4.63 1.90
C TYR A 33 0.39 -3.35 2.67
N LEU A 34 0.75 -2.28 1.94
CA LEU A 34 0.80 -0.92 2.46
C LEU A 34 -0.23 -0.05 1.76
N TYR A 35 -0.80 0.86 2.53
CA TYR A 35 -1.79 1.82 2.09
C TYR A 35 -1.46 3.20 2.61
N GLU A 36 -1.71 4.21 1.78
CA GLU A 36 -2.07 5.54 2.23
C GLU A 36 -3.59 5.57 2.41
N ILE A 37 -4.05 5.99 3.58
CA ILE A 37 -5.47 6.01 3.95
C ILE A 37 -5.90 7.43 4.30
N THR A 38 -7.21 7.67 4.38
CA THR A 38 -7.73 8.95 4.83
C THR A 38 -7.87 9.00 6.34
N GLU A 39 -8.04 10.20 6.90
CA GLU A 39 -8.36 10.39 8.32
C GLU A 39 -9.65 9.65 8.69
N GLU A 40 -10.66 9.65 7.82
CA GLU A 40 -11.93 8.95 8.06
C GLU A 40 -11.73 7.45 8.19
N ILE A 41 -10.89 6.85 7.33
CA ILE A 41 -10.53 5.43 7.42
C ILE A 41 -9.77 5.17 8.73
N TYR A 42 -8.76 5.99 9.04
CA TYR A 42 -7.97 5.86 10.27
C TYR A 42 -8.86 5.93 11.52
N ASN A 43 -9.83 6.85 11.54
CA ASN A 43 -10.75 7.02 12.66
C ASN A 43 -11.78 5.91 12.75
N ALA A 44 -12.18 5.30 11.63
CA ALA A 44 -13.10 4.17 11.60
C ALA A 44 -12.46 2.84 12.07
N LEU A 45 -11.14 2.71 11.99
CA LEU A 45 -10.42 1.52 12.48
C LEU A 45 -10.51 1.42 14.01
N ARG A 46 -10.99 0.26 14.48
CA ARG A 46 -11.07 -0.13 15.90
C ARG A 46 -10.36 -1.47 16.12
N GLU A 47 -9.76 -1.63 17.30
CA GLU A 47 -8.97 -2.82 17.65
C GLU A 47 -9.81 -4.13 17.64
N ASP A 48 -11.12 -4.03 17.92
CA ASP A 48 -12.06 -5.15 18.01
C ASP A 48 -12.71 -5.54 16.68
N MET A 49 -12.28 -4.94 15.57
CA MET A 49 -12.81 -5.21 14.24
C MET A 49 -12.41 -6.59 13.72
N SER A 50 -13.31 -7.20 12.94
CA SER A 50 -12.95 -8.40 12.18
C SER A 50 -11.92 -8.06 11.09
N ASP A 51 -11.12 -9.06 10.69
CA ASP A 51 -10.18 -8.92 9.58
C ASP A 51 -10.90 -8.44 8.30
N ILE A 52 -12.07 -9.01 7.99
CA ILE A 52 -12.89 -8.65 6.83
C ILE A 52 -13.32 -7.18 6.88
N ASP A 53 -13.76 -6.67 8.04
CA ASP A 53 -14.19 -5.27 8.15
C ASP A 53 -13.00 -4.32 8.01
N SER A 54 -11.85 -4.67 8.60
CA SER A 54 -10.63 -3.87 8.46
C SER A 54 -10.14 -3.83 7.00
N LEU A 55 -10.19 -4.97 6.29
CA LEU A 55 -9.88 -5.07 4.87
C LEU A 55 -10.76 -4.16 4.02
N HIS A 56 -12.09 -4.20 4.21
CA HIS A 56 -13.03 -3.37 3.47
C HIS A 56 -12.81 -1.86 3.68
N LEU A 57 -12.26 -1.46 4.83
CA LEU A 57 -11.89 -0.07 5.07
C LEU A 57 -10.57 0.28 4.38
N LEU A 58 -9.53 -0.55 4.56
CA LEU A 58 -8.20 -0.29 4.02
C LEU A 58 -8.16 -0.31 2.49
N ASP A 59 -8.93 -1.19 1.84
CA ASP A 59 -9.01 -1.28 0.37
C ASP A 59 -9.64 -0.05 -0.30
N LYS A 60 -10.24 0.86 0.49
CA LYS A 60 -10.68 2.17 -0.02
C LYS A 60 -9.54 3.19 -0.13
N GLY A 61 -8.42 2.92 0.54
CA GLY A 61 -7.22 3.72 0.47
C GLY A 61 -6.50 3.59 -0.87
N ARG A 62 -5.32 4.21 -0.96
CA ARG A 62 -4.41 4.08 -2.08
C ARG A 62 -3.35 3.04 -1.72
N GLN A 63 -3.34 1.92 -2.44
CA GLN A 63 -2.36 0.87 -2.20
C GLN A 63 -0.97 1.33 -2.69
N LEU A 64 0.01 1.32 -1.80
CA LEU A 64 1.38 1.79 -2.07
C LEU A 64 2.30 0.63 -2.47
N TYR A 65 2.11 -0.51 -1.82
CA TYR A 65 2.96 -1.68 -1.94
C TYR A 65 2.15 -2.94 -1.68
N MET A 66 2.50 -4.01 -2.38
CA MET A 66 1.92 -5.33 -2.21
C MET A 66 2.99 -6.40 -2.33
N ASP A 67 2.99 -7.36 -1.43
CA ASP A 67 3.81 -8.56 -1.49
C ASP A 67 2.92 -9.79 -1.22
N ILE A 68 3.06 -10.81 -2.08
CA ILE A 68 2.24 -12.02 -2.06
C ILE A 68 3.17 -13.24 -2.05
N ASP A 69 2.99 -14.10 -1.06
CA ASP A 69 3.60 -15.42 -0.92
C ASP A 69 2.58 -16.39 -0.28
N ASP A 70 1.44 -16.54 -0.94
CA ASP A 70 0.32 -17.36 -0.47
C ASP A 70 0.54 -18.88 -0.69
N ARG A 71 1.72 -19.26 -1.20
CA ARG A 71 2.13 -20.63 -1.56
C ARG A 71 1.27 -21.28 -2.66
N CYS A 72 0.37 -20.52 -3.30
CA CYS A 72 -0.49 -20.98 -4.39
C CYS A 72 0.09 -20.62 -5.77
N GLY A 73 1.11 -19.76 -5.81
CA GLY A 73 1.87 -19.41 -7.01
C GLY A 73 3.29 -18.94 -6.69
N PRO A 74 4.08 -18.58 -7.71
CA PRO A 74 5.35 -17.92 -7.49
C PRO A 74 5.13 -16.63 -6.70
N PRO A 75 5.94 -16.38 -5.64
CA PRO A 75 5.85 -15.14 -4.90
C PRO A 75 6.09 -13.93 -5.80
N TYR A 76 5.41 -12.82 -5.50
CA TYR A 76 5.62 -11.57 -6.24
C TYR A 76 5.35 -10.33 -5.39
N THR A 77 6.03 -9.26 -5.76
CA THR A 77 5.91 -7.91 -5.20
C THR A 77 5.40 -6.96 -6.28
N VAL A 78 4.51 -6.04 -5.92
CA VAL A 78 4.05 -4.93 -6.76
C VAL A 78 4.29 -3.63 -6.02
N VAL A 79 5.08 -2.75 -6.64
CA VAL A 79 5.37 -1.40 -6.12
C VAL A 79 4.49 -0.42 -6.88
N PHE A 80 3.41 0.04 -6.26
CA PHE A 80 2.53 1.03 -6.86
C PHE A 80 3.14 2.42 -6.75
N ASP A 81 3.65 2.76 -5.57
CA ASP A 81 4.33 4.03 -5.31
C ASP A 81 5.76 3.77 -4.86
N HIS A 82 6.75 4.24 -5.62
CA HIS A 82 8.18 4.04 -5.30
C HIS A 82 8.64 4.83 -4.05
N ASP A 83 7.84 5.79 -3.57
CA ASP A 83 8.11 6.50 -2.32
C ASP A 83 7.54 5.80 -1.08
N TYR A 84 7.01 4.57 -1.21
CA TYR A 84 6.36 3.85 -0.10
C TYR A 84 7.21 3.77 1.19
N GLU A 85 8.54 3.58 1.10
CA GLU A 85 9.42 3.55 2.28
C GLU A 85 9.53 4.92 2.95
N LYS A 86 9.49 6.00 2.17
CA LYS A 86 9.48 7.37 2.68
C LYS A 86 8.14 7.69 3.32
N LEU A 87 7.04 7.23 2.72
CA LEU A 87 5.67 7.42 3.24
C LEU A 87 5.43 6.61 4.51
N CYS A 88 5.95 5.38 4.58
CA CYS A 88 5.78 4.44 5.67
C CYS A 88 7.13 4.07 6.33
N PRO A 89 7.90 5.01 6.91
CA PRO A 89 9.21 4.71 7.48
C PRO A 89 9.13 3.81 8.72
N TRP A 90 7.93 3.64 9.28
CA TRP A 90 7.63 2.77 10.41
C TRP A 90 7.34 1.33 10.00
N ALA A 91 7.05 1.09 8.72
CA ALA A 91 6.72 -0.23 8.18
C ALA A 91 8.00 -1.05 7.97
N LYS A 92 7.95 -2.33 8.31
CA LYS A 92 9.06 -3.27 8.07
C LYS A 92 8.74 -4.13 6.87
N VAL A 93 8.85 -3.53 5.69
CA VAL A 93 8.49 -4.19 4.44
C VAL A 93 9.44 -5.36 4.18
N ALA A 94 8.87 -6.53 3.92
CA ALA A 94 9.59 -7.66 3.35
C ALA A 94 9.21 -7.79 1.86
N SER A 95 10.16 -8.17 1.02
CA SER A 95 9.90 -8.52 -0.38
C SER A 95 10.13 -10.02 -0.56
N SER A 96 9.19 -10.65 -1.26
CA SER A 96 9.21 -12.05 -1.66
C SER A 96 10.12 -12.31 -2.88
N GLY A 97 10.74 -11.26 -3.44
CA GLY A 97 11.89 -11.34 -4.34
C GLY A 97 11.60 -10.99 -5.80
N HIS A 98 10.46 -11.42 -6.36
CA HIS A 98 10.10 -11.08 -7.74
C HIS A 98 9.24 -9.82 -7.80
N VAL A 99 9.85 -8.67 -8.10
CA VAL A 99 9.14 -7.41 -8.28
C VAL A 99 8.62 -7.31 -9.72
N TRP A 100 7.33 -6.98 -9.88
CA TRP A 100 6.75 -6.69 -11.19
C TRP A 100 7.45 -5.51 -11.86
N SER A 101 7.53 -5.54 -13.19
CA SER A 101 7.99 -4.37 -13.93
C SER A 101 6.99 -3.22 -13.81
N ASP A 102 7.46 -2.00 -14.00
CA ASP A 102 6.61 -0.82 -14.00
C ASP A 102 5.55 -0.89 -15.11
N GLU A 103 5.87 -1.45 -16.28
CA GLU A 103 4.92 -1.63 -17.40
C GLU A 103 3.80 -2.60 -17.04
N LEU A 104 4.13 -3.69 -16.34
CA LEU A 104 3.14 -4.66 -15.88
C LEU A 104 2.25 -4.06 -14.80
N THR A 105 2.84 -3.33 -13.85
CA THR A 105 2.12 -2.62 -12.80
C THR A 105 1.17 -1.58 -13.39
N ASP A 106 1.64 -0.81 -14.36
CA ASP A 106 0.88 0.19 -15.10
C ASP A 106 -0.32 -0.42 -15.83
N ALA A 107 -0.11 -1.52 -16.55
CA ALA A 107 -1.19 -2.24 -17.24
C ALA A 107 -2.25 -2.74 -16.23
N ALA A 108 -1.82 -3.27 -15.09
CA ALA A 108 -2.72 -3.70 -14.03
C ALA A 108 -3.54 -2.54 -13.43
N VAL A 109 -2.91 -1.40 -13.16
CA VAL A 109 -3.57 -0.20 -12.60
C VAL A 109 -4.66 0.37 -13.53
N GLU A 110 -4.46 0.28 -14.85
CA GLU A 110 -5.47 0.71 -15.82
C GLU A 110 -6.65 -0.26 -15.89
N ILE A 111 -6.41 -1.57 -15.78
CA ILE A 111 -7.44 -2.61 -15.92
C ILE A 111 -8.26 -2.79 -14.63
N PHE A 112 -7.61 -2.82 -13.46
CA PHE A 112 -8.27 -3.16 -12.21
C PHE A 112 -8.83 -1.92 -11.50
N GLU A 113 -10.15 -1.91 -11.31
CA GLU A 113 -10.84 -0.80 -10.64
C GLU A 113 -10.43 -0.64 -9.17
N SER A 114 -10.01 -1.73 -8.51
CA SER A 114 -9.43 -1.67 -7.16
C SER A 114 -8.17 -0.80 -7.08
N GLN A 115 -7.49 -0.57 -8.21
CA GLN A 115 -6.25 0.20 -8.27
C GLN A 115 -6.42 1.61 -8.83
N LYS A 116 -7.66 2.06 -9.06
CA LYS A 116 -7.92 3.37 -9.67
C LYS A 116 -7.29 4.56 -8.95
N ASN A 117 -7.15 4.47 -7.63
CA ASN A 117 -6.56 5.52 -6.79
C ASN A 117 -5.06 5.73 -7.09
N ASN A 118 -4.42 4.79 -7.79
CA ASN A 118 -3.02 4.88 -8.22
C ASN A 118 -2.85 5.49 -9.63
N ARG A 119 -3.90 5.60 -10.45
CA ARG A 119 -3.79 5.97 -11.88
C ARG A 119 -3.09 7.31 -12.12
N GLU A 120 -3.43 8.35 -11.37
CA GLU A 120 -2.83 9.68 -11.56
C GLU A 120 -1.36 9.70 -11.17
N GLN A 121 -1.01 9.10 -10.02
CA GLN A 121 0.37 9.01 -9.56
C GLN A 121 1.22 8.19 -10.53
N ARG A 122 0.72 7.03 -11.00
CA ARG A 122 1.41 6.19 -11.99
C ARG A 122 1.61 6.90 -13.32
N ARG A 123 0.61 7.67 -13.77
CA ARG A 123 0.74 8.47 -15.00
C ARG A 123 1.86 9.50 -14.90
N LYS A 124 1.91 10.26 -13.80
CA LYS A 124 2.98 11.24 -13.55
C LYS A 124 4.35 10.58 -13.50
N TYR A 125 4.46 9.46 -12.78
CA TYR A 125 5.69 8.70 -12.70
C TYR A 125 6.16 8.19 -14.07
N ARG A 126 5.23 7.68 -14.90
CA ARG A 126 5.55 7.27 -16.28
C ARG A 126 6.09 8.43 -17.11
N GLU A 127 5.43 9.58 -17.08
CA GLU A 127 5.86 10.78 -17.81
C GLU A 127 7.25 11.27 -17.37
N GLU A 128 7.55 11.23 -16.07
CA GLU A 128 8.87 11.59 -15.54
C GLU A 128 9.96 10.61 -15.97
N ARG A 129 9.65 9.31 -15.93
CA ARG A 129 10.56 8.25 -16.38
C ARG A 129 10.89 8.37 -17.87
N GLU A 130 9.90 8.67 -18.70
CA GLU A 130 10.08 8.89 -20.14
C GLU A 130 10.97 10.12 -20.40
N LYS A 131 10.72 11.25 -19.71
CA LYS A 131 11.57 12.45 -19.81
C LYS A 131 13.02 12.22 -19.40
N ASN A 132 13.26 11.36 -18.42
CA ASN A 132 14.61 11.05 -17.94
C ASN A 132 15.34 9.99 -18.78
N ALA A 133 14.64 9.33 -19.71
CA ALA A 133 15.22 8.36 -20.63
C ALA A 133 15.67 8.99 -21.97
N GLU A 134 15.31 10.25 -22.21
CA GLU A 134 15.73 11.09 -23.34
C GLU A 134 17.03 11.87 -23.04
#